data_AF-A0A1Y3D7F4-F1
#
_entry.id   AF-A0A1Y3D7F4-F1
#
_cell.length_a   1.000
_cell.length_b   1.000
_cell.length_c   1.000
_cell.angle_alpha   90.00
_cell.angle_beta   90.00
_cell.angle_gamma   90.00
#
_symmetry.space_group_name_H-M   'P 1'
#
loop_
_entity.id
_entity.type
_entity.pdbx_description
1 polymer ?
#
loop_
_entity_poly.entity_id
_entity_poly.type
_entity_poly.pdbx_seq_one_letter_code
_entity_poly.pdbx_strand_id
1 'polypeptide(L)'
;MKKIIMALVVVLISTQAFAANIPDRYIRDIERISTQYNVDMRNFLKSLNPQLTQFDPQQQAQFCNIVSQYVNDMYKTTDQNREYLPLSYTAMTKQDIINKVMVSPEMQILKKYNIQCDLK
;
A
#
# COMPACT_ATOMS: atom_id res chain seq x y z
N MET A 1 1.75 25.40 36.56
CA MET A 1 2.68 25.29 35.42
C MET A 1 3.26 23.89 35.36
N LYS A 2 2.93 23.12 34.32
CA LYS A 2 3.74 21.96 33.87
C LYS A 2 3.38 21.69 32.41
N LYS A 3 4.13 22.31 31.49
CA LYS A 3 3.96 22.13 30.05
C LYS A 3 4.61 20.79 29.69
N ILE A 4 3.81 19.76 29.43
CA ILE A 4 4.32 18.50 28.89
C ILE A 4 4.55 18.76 27.40
N ILE A 5 5.80 19.05 27.05
CA ILE A 5 6.26 19.12 25.66
C ILE A 5 6.27 17.68 25.16
N MET A 6 5.24 17.33 24.38
CA MET A 6 5.17 16.07 23.65
C MET A 6 6.17 16.16 22.50
N ALA A 7 7.39 15.65 22.72
CA ALA A 7 8.41 15.56 21.69
C ALA A 7 7.97 14.53 20.64
N LEU A 8 7.57 15.03 19.48
CA LEU A 8 7.30 14.22 18.29
C LEU A 8 8.64 13.60 17.85
N VAL A 9 8.82 12.31 18.15
CA VAL A 9 9.95 11.53 17.63
C VAL A 9 9.72 11.34 16.14
N VAL A 10 10.37 12.17 15.34
CA VAL A 10 10.51 11.93 13.90
C VAL A 10 11.42 10.72 13.77
N VAL A 11 10.82 9.57 13.47
CA VAL A 11 11.56 8.38 13.05
C VAL A 11 12.23 8.72 11.72
N LEU A 12 13.51 9.06 11.79
CA LEU A 12 14.40 9.06 10.64
C LEU A 12 14.47 7.62 10.14
N ILE A 13 13.73 7.34 9.07
CA ILE A 13 13.87 6.10 8.31
C ILE A 13 15.30 6.12 7.78
N SER A 14 16.14 5.25 8.34
CA SER A 14 17.46 4.96 7.82
C SER A 14 17.31 4.50 6.37
N THR A 15 17.63 5.37 5.42
CA THR A 15 17.73 5.02 4.01
C THR A 15 18.94 4.11 3.86
N GLN A 16 18.70 2.79 3.96
CA GLN A 16 19.68 1.81 3.54
C GLN A 16 19.97 2.11 2.06
N ALA A 17 21.23 2.43 1.77
CA ALA A 17 21.68 2.84 0.45
C ALA A 17 21.42 1.71 -0.57
N PHE A 18 20.31 1.78 -1.29
CA PHE A 18 20.08 0.96 -2.49
C PHE A 18 20.88 1.55 -3.65
N ALA A 19 22.21 1.41 -3.61
CA ALA A 19 23.08 1.75 -4.74
C ALA A 19 23.19 0.56 -5.71
N ALA A 20 22.04 0.08 -6.18
CA ALA A 20 21.92 -0.56 -7.49
C ALA A 20 21.14 0.44 -8.34
N ASN A 21 21.53 0.67 -9.59
CA ASN A 21 20.90 1.65 -10.49
C ASN A 21 19.46 1.21 -10.82
N ILE A 22 18.54 1.30 -9.85
CA ILE A 22 17.12 1.13 -10.05
C ILE A 22 16.69 2.22 -11.03
N PRO A 23 16.05 1.89 -12.15
CA PRO A 23 15.68 2.91 -13.13
C PRO A 23 14.81 3.99 -12.50
N ASP A 24 15.14 5.27 -12.71
CA ASP A 24 14.31 6.38 -12.20
C ASP A 24 12.85 6.27 -12.64
N ARG A 25 12.63 5.71 -13.84
CA ARG A 25 11.28 5.44 -14.36
C ARG A 25 10.52 4.48 -13.45
N TYR A 26 11.16 3.40 -12.99
CA TYR A 26 10.54 2.45 -12.07
C TYR A 26 10.17 3.14 -10.76
N ILE A 27 11.09 3.94 -10.19
CA ILE A 27 10.82 4.69 -8.94
C ILE A 27 9.61 5.61 -9.12
N ARG A 28 9.58 6.40 -10.20
CA ARG A 28 8.45 7.29 -10.50
C ARG A 28 7.13 6.53 -10.71
N ASP A 29 7.18 5.36 -11.36
CA ASP A 29 5.98 4.55 -11.56
C ASP A 29 5.44 3.99 -10.24
N ILE A 30 6.32 3.49 -9.36
CA ILE A 30 5.95 3.03 -8.02
C ILE A 30 5.37 4.16 -7.17
N GLU A 31 5.97 5.35 -7.22
CA GLU A 31 5.48 6.54 -6.51
C GLU A 31 4.09 6.96 -7.01
N ARG A 32 3.90 6.97 -8.34
CA ARG A 32 2.60 7.26 -8.97
C ARG A 32 1.54 6.26 -8.54
N ILE A 33 1.84 4.95 -8.58
CA ILE A 33 0.92 3.87 -8.18
C ILE A 33 0.52 4.03 -6.70
N SER A 34 1.50 4.28 -5.83
CA SER A 34 1.27 4.47 -4.39
C SER A 34 0.44 5.74 -4.11
N THR A 35 0.70 6.82 -4.84
CA THR A 35 -0.06 8.07 -4.73
C THR A 35 -1.50 7.87 -5.14
N GLN A 36 -1.75 7.18 -6.26
CA GLN A 36 -3.09 6.87 -6.74
C GLN A 36 -3.85 6.03 -5.72
N TYR A 37 -3.25 4.95 -5.21
CA TYR A 37 -3.83 4.12 -4.15
C TYR A 37 -4.22 4.95 -2.92
N ASN A 38 -3.35 5.85 -2.47
CA ASN A 38 -3.63 6.73 -1.32
C ASN A 38 -4.76 7.71 -1.58
N VAL A 39 -4.91 8.20 -2.82
CA VAL A 39 -6.05 9.06 -3.20
C VAL A 39 -7.34 8.24 -3.20
N ASP A 40 -7.35 7.09 -3.85
CA ASP A 40 -8.53 6.23 -3.96
C ASP A 40 -9.00 5.73 -2.60
N MET A 41 -8.06 5.28 -1.75
CA MET A 41 -8.36 4.84 -0.39
C MET A 41 -8.91 5.99 0.46
N ARG A 42 -8.30 7.19 0.41
CA ARG A 42 -8.83 8.34 1.16
C ARG A 42 -10.22 8.74 0.69
N ASN A 43 -10.48 8.70 -0.61
CA ASN A 43 -11.80 9.02 -1.16
C ASN A 43 -12.84 7.99 -0.73
N PHE A 44 -12.48 6.70 -0.79
CA PHE A 44 -13.31 5.62 -0.29
C PHE A 44 -13.63 5.80 1.20
N LEU A 45 -12.63 5.98 2.05
CA LEU A 45 -12.83 6.17 3.49
C LEU A 45 -13.69 7.40 3.82
N LYS A 46 -13.56 8.49 3.04
CA LYS A 46 -14.41 9.69 3.18
C LYS A 46 -15.87 9.44 2.77
N SER A 47 -16.13 8.49 1.88
CA SER A 47 -17.49 8.10 1.49
C SER A 47 -18.20 7.21 2.52
N LEU A 48 -17.47 6.63 3.47
CA LEU A 48 -18.05 5.76 4.48
C LEU A 48 -18.78 6.58 5.57
N ASN A 49 -19.87 6.00 6.08
CA ASN A 49 -20.52 6.51 7.28
C ASN A 49 -19.58 6.36 8.49
N PRO A 50 -19.30 7.42 9.28
CA PRO A 50 -18.43 7.32 10.47
C PRO A 50 -18.89 6.32 11.53
N GLN A 51 -20.19 5.99 11.56
CA GLN A 51 -20.78 5.00 12.48
C GLN A 51 -20.84 3.59 11.89
N LEU A 52 -20.23 3.38 10.73
CA LEU A 52 -20.25 2.10 10.04
C LEU A 52 -19.50 1.03 10.84
N THR A 53 -20.17 -0.10 11.06
CA THR A 53 -19.62 -1.27 11.76
C THR A 53 -19.18 -2.38 10.81
N GLN A 54 -19.69 -2.41 9.58
CA GLN A 54 -19.37 -3.39 8.53
C GLN A 54 -19.64 -2.80 7.13
N PHE A 55 -18.89 -3.25 6.11
CA PHE A 55 -19.16 -2.85 4.73
C PHE A 55 -20.39 -3.55 4.17
N ASP A 56 -21.17 -2.82 3.39
CA ASP A 56 -22.13 -3.44 2.48
C ASP A 56 -21.40 -4.09 1.27
N PRO A 57 -22.08 -4.91 0.45
CA PRO A 57 -21.45 -5.58 -0.68
C PRO A 57 -20.81 -4.62 -1.70
N GLN A 58 -21.38 -3.42 -1.90
CA GLN A 58 -20.85 -2.43 -2.83
C GLN A 58 -19.58 -1.79 -2.28
N GLN A 59 -19.56 -1.42 -1.01
CA GLN A 59 -18.39 -0.88 -0.31
C GLN A 59 -17.26 -1.91 -0.27
N GLN A 60 -17.58 -3.18 0.00
CA GLN A 60 -16.61 -4.27 -0.07
C GLN A 60 -16.04 -4.42 -1.48
N ALA A 61 -16.89 -4.46 -2.50
CA ALA A 61 -16.44 -4.58 -3.89
C ALA A 61 -15.52 -3.41 -4.29
N GLN A 62 -15.90 -2.17 -3.94
CA GLN A 62 -15.10 -0.98 -4.22
C GLN A 62 -13.74 -1.04 -3.51
N PHE A 63 -13.73 -1.38 -2.23
CA PHE A 63 -12.50 -1.55 -1.46
C PHE A 63 -11.58 -2.61 -2.07
N CYS A 64 -12.12 -3.80 -2.33
CA CYS A 64 -11.35 -4.89 -2.91
C CYS A 64 -10.82 -4.55 -4.31
N ASN A 65 -11.57 -3.77 -5.10
CA ASN A 65 -11.09 -3.29 -6.38
C ASN A 65 -9.89 -2.33 -6.24
N ILE A 66 -9.95 -1.37 -5.30
CA ILE A 66 -8.84 -0.45 -5.03
C ILE A 66 -7.57 -1.22 -4.66
N VAL A 67 -7.69 -2.18 -3.74
CA VAL A 67 -6.55 -2.98 -3.27
C VAL A 67 -6.03 -3.91 -4.37
N SER A 68 -6.92 -4.55 -5.13
CA SER A 68 -6.56 -5.42 -6.25
C SER A 68 -5.81 -4.64 -7.34
N GLN A 69 -6.30 -3.46 -7.71
CA GLN A 69 -5.64 -2.59 -8.68
C GLN A 69 -4.23 -2.20 -8.21
N TYR A 70 -4.09 -1.80 -6.95
CA TYR A 70 -2.77 -1.48 -6.38
C TYR A 70 -1.79 -2.65 -6.43
N VAL A 71 -2.21 -3.84 -6.01
CA VAL A 71 -1.40 -5.07 -6.08
C VAL A 71 -1.02 -5.39 -7.53
N ASN A 72 -1.97 -5.32 -8.45
CA ASN A 72 -1.77 -5.61 -9.87
C ASN A 72 -0.76 -4.65 -10.51
N ASP A 73 -0.92 -3.35 -10.27
CA ASP A 73 -0.04 -2.32 -10.82
C ASP A 73 1.37 -2.44 -10.25
N MET A 74 1.50 -2.64 -8.93
CA MET A 74 2.79 -2.89 -8.28
C MET A 74 3.50 -4.12 -8.85
N TYR A 75 2.78 -5.24 -8.97
CA TYR A 75 3.34 -6.47 -9.52
C TYR A 75 3.76 -6.29 -10.98
N LYS A 76 2.87 -5.75 -11.81
CA LYS A 76 3.14 -5.53 -13.23
C LYS A 76 4.34 -4.62 -13.45
N THR A 77 4.41 -3.49 -12.74
CA THR A 77 5.55 -2.56 -12.85
C THR A 77 6.85 -3.20 -12.37
N THR A 78 6.81 -3.98 -11.28
CA THR A 78 7.97 -4.74 -10.80
C THR A 78 8.42 -5.77 -11.82
N ASP A 79 7.49 -6.54 -12.38
CA ASP A 79 7.78 -7.60 -13.34
C ASP A 79 8.37 -7.06 -14.64
N GLN A 80 7.80 -5.97 -15.17
CA GLN A 80 8.28 -5.29 -16.38
C GLN A 80 9.68 -4.69 -16.24
N ASN A 81 10.13 -4.41 -15.02
CA ASN A 81 11.45 -3.84 -14.75
C ASN A 81 12.38 -4.84 -14.07
N ARG A 82 11.97 -6.11 -13.91
CA ARG A 82 12.62 -7.11 -13.05
C ARG A 82 14.10 -7.30 -13.36
N GLU A 83 14.49 -7.20 -14.62
CA GLU A 83 15.88 -7.31 -15.08
C GLU A 83 16.80 -6.19 -14.56
N TYR A 84 16.24 -5.04 -14.20
CA TYR A 84 16.96 -3.86 -13.70
C TYR A 84 16.87 -3.71 -12.16
N LEU A 85 16.17 -4.61 -11.48
CA LEU A 85 15.97 -4.56 -10.04
C LEU A 85 16.98 -5.45 -9.31
N PRO A 86 17.26 -5.18 -8.02
CA PRO A 86 18.10 -6.05 -7.21
C PRO A 86 17.60 -7.50 -7.20
N LEU A 87 18.49 -8.46 -6.97
CA LEU A 87 18.16 -9.89 -6.90
C LEU A 87 17.04 -10.23 -5.90
N SER A 88 16.80 -9.38 -4.89
CA SER A 88 15.66 -9.55 -3.97
C SER A 88 14.29 -9.41 -4.66
N TYR A 89 14.23 -8.80 -5.84
CA TYR A 89 13.02 -8.64 -6.64
C TYR A 89 12.88 -9.72 -7.72
N THR A 90 13.93 -10.45 -8.10
CA THR A 90 13.83 -11.45 -9.17
C THR A 90 12.94 -12.63 -8.81
N ALA A 91 12.91 -13.04 -7.54
CA ALA A 91 12.00 -14.06 -7.03
C ALA A 91 10.67 -13.50 -6.50
N MET A 92 10.46 -12.18 -6.52
CA MET A 92 9.25 -11.58 -5.95
C MET A 92 8.03 -11.95 -6.77
N THR A 93 7.10 -12.65 -6.13
CA THR A 93 5.82 -13.05 -6.69
C THR A 93 4.75 -12.00 -6.39
N LYS A 94 3.61 -12.11 -7.09
CA LYS A 94 2.43 -11.33 -6.76
C LYS A 94 1.92 -11.61 -5.34
N GLN A 95 2.05 -12.85 -4.88
CA GLN A 95 1.69 -13.24 -3.52
C GLN A 95 2.56 -12.52 -2.48
N ASP A 96 3.84 -12.28 -2.76
CA ASP A 96 4.71 -11.51 -1.87
C ASP A 96 4.26 -10.06 -1.74
N ILE A 97 3.78 -9.47 -2.85
CA ILE A 97 3.21 -8.13 -2.85
C ILE A 97 1.89 -8.12 -2.07
N ILE A 98 0.99 -9.08 -2.32
CA ILE A 98 -0.25 -9.24 -1.56
C ILE A 98 0.05 -9.34 -0.06
N ASN A 99 1.00 -10.17 0.34
CA ASN A 99 1.39 -10.36 1.74
C ASN A 99 1.87 -9.04 2.36
N LYS A 100 2.70 -8.26 1.65
CA LYS A 100 3.15 -6.93 2.08
C LYS A 100 1.99 -5.94 2.23
N VAL A 101 1.06 -5.91 1.29
CA VAL A 101 -0.12 -5.04 1.36
C VAL A 101 -1.00 -5.43 2.55
N MET A 102 -1.28 -6.71 2.73
CA MET A 102 -2.15 -7.20 3.80
C MET A 102 -1.60 -6.94 5.21
N VAL A 103 -0.28 -6.74 5.36
CA VAL A 103 0.35 -6.36 6.64
C VAL A 103 0.56 -4.85 6.80
N SER A 104 0.20 -4.03 5.82
CA SER A 104 0.37 -2.59 5.89
C SER A 104 -0.52 -1.96 6.99
N PRO A 105 -0.08 -0.88 7.66
CA PRO A 105 -0.88 -0.21 8.68
C PRO A 105 -2.29 0.17 8.19
N GLU A 106 -2.40 0.61 6.95
CA GLU A 106 -3.65 0.98 6.30
C GLU A 106 -4.61 -0.22 6.24
N MET A 107 -4.11 -1.38 5.83
CA MET A 107 -4.91 -2.60 5.76
C MET A 107 -5.28 -3.14 7.15
N GLN A 108 -4.42 -2.99 8.16
CA GLN A 108 -4.73 -3.40 9.54
C GLN A 108 -5.90 -2.61 10.13
N ILE A 109 -6.00 -1.31 9.82
CA ILE A 109 -7.14 -0.48 10.26
C ILE A 109 -8.46 -1.04 9.74
N LEU A 110 -8.44 -1.66 8.55
CA LEU A 110 -9.65 -2.13 7.86
C LEU A 110 -10.02 -3.57 8.19
N LYS A 111 -9.08 -4.38 8.70
CA LYS A 111 -9.39 -5.74 9.21
C LYS A 111 -10.51 -5.75 10.25
N LYS A 112 -10.68 -4.68 11.03
CA LYS A 112 -11.75 -4.57 12.03
C LYS A 112 -13.16 -4.63 11.43
N TYR A 113 -13.31 -4.38 10.12
CA TYR A 113 -14.58 -4.48 9.40
C TYR A 113 -14.84 -5.88 8.82
N ASN A 114 -13.99 -6.87 9.14
CA ASN A 114 -14.09 -8.27 8.70
C ASN A 114 -14.21 -8.45 7.18
N ILE A 115 -13.51 -7.63 6.42
CA ILE A 115 -13.55 -7.67 4.95
C ILE A 115 -12.57 -8.73 4.44
N GLN A 116 -13.05 -9.59 3.55
CA GLN A 116 -12.22 -10.54 2.82
C GLN A 116 -12.21 -10.14 1.34
N CYS A 117 -11.04 -9.80 0.84
CA CYS A 117 -10.80 -9.57 -0.58
C CYS A 117 -10.07 -10.78 -1.16
N ASP A 118 -10.62 -11.36 -2.21
CA ASP A 118 -9.93 -12.38 -3.02
C ASP A 118 -8.97 -11.66 -3.98
N LEU A 119 -7.76 -11.37 -3.48
CA LEU A 119 -6.69 -10.75 -4.26
C LEU A 119 -5.98 -11.84 -5.05
N LYS A 120 -6.24 -11.90 -6.36
CA LYS A 120 -5.56 -12.80 -7.31
C LYS A 120 -4.59 -12.02 -8.16
#